data_AF-A0A9D7JTT3-F1
#
_entry.id   AF-A0A9D7JTT3-F1
#
_cell.length_a   1.000
_cell.length_b   1.000
_cell.length_c   1.000
_cell.angle_alpha   90.00
_cell.angle_beta   90.00
_cell.angle_gamma   90.00
#
_symmetry.space_group_name_H-M   'P 1'
#
loop_
_entity.id
_entity.type
_entity.pdbx_description
1 polymer ?
#
loop_
_entity_poly.entity_id
_entity_poly.type
_entity_poly.pdbx_seq_one_letter_code
_entity_poly.pdbx_strand_id
1 'polypeptide(L)'
;MKSNGYTGLQSSFYRHLNKLSESAGKKSYQPYETVPGEQAQFDWSPYTVLVGGEILKVIIHCYILGYSRYRVYWASLSDNQGAVFEAIEQGIEQTGGVAE
;
A
#
# COMPACT_ATOMS: atom_id res chain seq x y z
N MET A 1 24.46 -12.59 -16.07
CA MET A 1 24.64 -12.26 -17.52
C MET A 1 25.97 -12.75 -18.06
N LYS A 2 27.13 -12.40 -17.48
CA LYS A 2 28.41 -13.05 -17.86
C LYS A 2 28.37 -14.57 -17.63
N SER A 3 27.77 -14.99 -16.53
CA SER A 3 27.46 -16.40 -16.24
C SER A 3 26.55 -17.09 -17.28
N ASN A 4 25.82 -16.31 -18.08
CA ASN A 4 24.94 -16.79 -19.14
C ASN A 4 25.54 -16.50 -20.54
N GLY A 5 26.86 -16.30 -20.64
CA GLY A 5 27.58 -16.16 -21.91
C GLY A 5 27.68 -14.75 -22.49
N TYR A 6 27.29 -13.70 -21.77
CA TYR A 6 27.46 -12.32 -22.27
C TYR A 6 28.94 -11.89 -22.25
N THR A 7 29.51 -11.67 -23.43
CA THR A 7 30.93 -11.31 -23.64
C THR A 7 31.17 -9.81 -23.80
N GLY A 8 30.11 -9.00 -23.80
CA GLY A 8 30.21 -7.55 -23.99
C GLY A 8 30.80 -6.81 -22.78
N LEU A 9 31.33 -5.62 -23.05
CA LEU A 9 31.81 -4.71 -22.00
C LEU A 9 30.63 -4.24 -21.13
N GLN A 10 30.86 -4.20 -19.81
CA GLN A 10 29.87 -3.77 -18.82
C GLN A 10 29.34 -2.34 -19.12
N SER A 11 30.19 -1.46 -19.66
CA SER A 11 29.81 -0.10 -20.07
C SER A 11 28.82 -0.07 -21.24
N SER A 12 28.94 -1.00 -22.19
CA SER A 12 27.99 -1.13 -23.30
C SER A 12 26.63 -1.62 -22.83
N PHE A 13 26.61 -2.49 -21.82
CA PHE A 13 25.39 -2.95 -21.18
C PHE A 13 24.65 -1.80 -20.47
N TYR A 14 25.33 -1.04 -19.61
CA TYR A 14 24.69 0.10 -18.92
C TYR A 14 24.28 1.21 -19.88
N ARG A 15 25.05 1.46 -20.95
CA ARG A 15 24.66 2.41 -22.00
C ARG A 15 23.37 1.99 -22.71
N HIS A 16 23.18 0.69 -22.94
CA HIS A 16 21.94 0.16 -23.50
C HIS A 16 20.78 0.26 -22.51
N LEU A 17 21.01 -0.07 -21.23
CA LEU A 17 20.01 0.10 -20.18
C LEU A 17 19.55 1.55 -20.02
N ASN A 18 20.47 2.52 -20.06
CA ASN A 18 20.11 3.93 -19.94
C ASN A 18 19.22 4.40 -21.10
N LYS A 19 19.51 3.97 -22.33
CA LYS A 19 18.62 4.23 -23.48
C LYS A 19 17.22 3.65 -23.31
N LEU A 20 17.10 2.48 -22.68
CA LEU A 20 15.81 1.89 -22.35
C LEU A 20 15.11 2.66 -21.22
N SER A 21 15.85 3.17 -20.24
CA SER A 21 15.30 3.99 -19.15
C SER A 21 14.74 5.33 -19.61
N GLU A 22 15.31 5.93 -20.66
CA GLU A 22 14.76 7.15 -21.30
C GLU A 22 13.43 6.88 -22.01
N SER A 23 13.15 5.63 -22.38
CA SER A 23 11.87 5.18 -22.96
C SER A 23 10.87 4.64 -21.94
N ALA A 24 11.30 4.42 -20.69
CA ALA A 24 10.41 4.08 -19.59
C ALA A 24 9.61 5.34 -19.24
N GLY A 25 8.28 5.29 -19.45
CA GLY A 25 7.38 6.46 -19.39
C GLY A 25 7.58 7.38 -18.18
N LYS A 26 7.22 8.66 -18.35
CA LYS A 26 7.20 9.68 -17.28
C LYS A 26 6.66 9.08 -15.99
N LYS A 27 7.36 9.29 -14.87
CA LYS A 27 6.88 8.92 -13.54
C LYS A 27 5.45 9.46 -13.37
N SER A 28 4.49 8.55 -13.19
CA SER A 28 3.07 8.87 -12.96
C SER A 28 2.76 9.12 -11.48
N TYR A 29 3.77 9.03 -10.62
CA TYR A 29 3.63 9.17 -9.17
C TYR A 29 4.49 10.32 -8.65
N GLN A 30 3.89 11.15 -7.82
CA GLN A 30 4.53 12.21 -7.06
C GLN A 30 4.60 11.74 -5.59
N PRO A 31 5.79 11.58 -5.00
CA PRO A 31 5.91 11.33 -3.56
C PRO A 31 5.25 12.48 -2.80
N TYR A 32 4.42 12.11 -1.82
CA TYR A 32 3.77 13.06 -0.92
C TYR A 32 4.06 12.60 0.51
N GLU A 33 4.70 13.48 1.28
CA GLU A 33 5.02 13.26 2.68
C GLU A 33 4.24 14.29 3.49
N THR A 34 3.67 13.83 4.61
CA THR A 34 2.92 14.67 5.55
C THR A 34 3.68 14.74 6.86
N VAL A 35 3.56 15.84 7.60
CA VAL A 35 4.09 15.87 8.97
C VAL A 35 3.16 15.12 9.94
N PRO A 36 3.60 14.77 11.16
CA PRO A 36 2.72 14.19 12.17
C PRO A 36 1.46 15.03 12.38
N GLY A 37 0.30 14.38 12.47
CA GLY A 37 -0.98 15.00 12.76
C GLY A 37 -1.72 15.58 11.56
N GLU A 38 -1.12 15.61 10.37
CA GLU A 38 -1.74 16.24 9.20
C GLU A 38 -2.74 15.36 8.47
N GLN A 39 -2.45 14.07 8.32
CA GLN A 39 -3.24 13.20 7.46
C GLN A 39 -3.17 11.74 7.90
N ALA A 40 -4.33 11.07 7.84
CA ALA A 40 -4.44 9.63 7.71
C ALA A 40 -5.16 9.29 6.41
N GLN A 41 -4.87 8.12 5.86
CA GLN A 41 -5.54 7.55 4.70
C GLN A 41 -6.38 6.35 5.14
N PHE A 42 -7.48 6.12 4.45
CA PHE A 42 -8.38 5.00 4.70
C PHE A 42 -8.66 4.28 3.38
N ASP A 43 -8.51 2.96 3.38
CA ASP A 43 -8.76 2.10 2.24
C ASP A 43 -9.27 0.73 2.71
N TRP A 44 -9.87 -0.05 1.83
CA TRP A 44 -10.32 -1.40 2.15
C TRP A 44 -10.19 -2.36 0.97
N SER A 45 -10.09 -3.65 1.28
CA SER A 45 -10.02 -4.70 0.26
C SER A 45 -10.73 -5.97 0.70
N PRO A 46 -11.40 -6.68 -0.23
CA PRO A 46 -12.01 -7.97 0.05
C PRO A 46 -10.98 -9.09 0.06
N TYR A 47 -11.15 -10.05 0.97
CA TYR A 47 -10.36 -11.26 1.08
C TYR A 47 -11.26 -12.47 1.27
N THR A 48 -10.80 -13.62 0.80
CA THR A 48 -11.44 -14.91 1.08
C THR A 48 -10.57 -15.66 2.07
N VAL A 49 -11.10 -15.97 3.26
CA VAL A 49 -10.35 -16.57 4.38
C VAL A 49 -11.11 -17.76 4.97
N LEU A 50 -10.36 -18.66 5.60
CA LEU A 50 -10.91 -19.80 6.35
C LEU A 50 -11.09 -19.37 7.81
N VAL A 51 -12.33 -19.35 8.32
CA VAL A 51 -12.63 -19.07 9.74
C VAL A 51 -13.55 -20.16 10.25
N GLY A 52 -13.18 -20.81 11.36
CA GLY A 52 -13.99 -21.88 11.95
C GLY A 52 -14.22 -23.09 11.04
N GLY A 53 -13.42 -23.28 9.99
CA GLY A 53 -13.60 -24.35 9.00
C GLY A 53 -14.45 -23.96 7.79
N GLU A 54 -15.01 -22.75 7.77
CA GLU A 54 -15.78 -22.22 6.64
C GLU A 54 -14.98 -21.19 5.84
N ILE A 55 -15.19 -21.16 4.53
CA ILE A 55 -14.59 -20.17 3.64
C ILE A 55 -15.55 -18.98 3.54
N LEU A 56 -15.09 -17.80 3.96
CA LEU A 56 -15.88 -16.57 3.95
C LEU A 56 -15.15 -15.44 3.26
N LYS A 57 -15.94 -14.54 2.67
CA LYS A 57 -15.48 -13.25 2.20
C LYS A 57 -15.52 -12.26 3.36
N VAL A 58 -14.38 -11.65 3.67
CA VAL A 58 -14.24 -10.56 4.63
C VAL A 58 -13.77 -9.31 3.92
N ILE A 59 -14.13 -8.15 4.43
CA ILE A 59 -13.56 -6.86 4.04
C ILE A 59 -12.58 -6.45 5.13
N ILE A 60 -11.33 -6.23 4.75
CA ILE A 60 -10.31 -5.70 5.63
C ILE A 60 -10.15 -4.22 5.32
N HIS A 61 -10.54 -3.40 6.28
CA HIS A 61 -10.34 -1.95 6.28
C HIS A 61 -8.97 -1.64 6.87
N CYS A 62 -8.31 -0.63 6.31
CA CYS A 62 -6.98 -0.18 6.69
C CYS A 62 -7.01 1.33 6.88
N TYR A 63 -6.83 1.77 8.11
CA TYR A 63 -6.54 3.15 8.46
C TYR A 63 -5.03 3.30 8.64
N ILE A 64 -4.40 4.23 7.92
CA ILE A 64 -2.94 4.41 7.92
C ILE A 64 -2.54 5.86 8.13
N LEU A 65 -1.64 6.10 9.07
CA LEU A 65 -1.10 7.42 9.35
C LEU A 65 -0.13 7.83 8.24
N GLY A 66 -0.26 9.07 7.77
CA GLY A 66 0.50 9.60 6.63
C GLY A 66 1.99 9.63 6.92
N TYR A 67 2.37 10.14 8.09
CA TYR A 67 3.77 10.28 8.53
C TYR A 67 4.36 8.96 9.01
N SER A 68 3.88 8.43 10.15
CA SER A 68 4.46 7.26 10.80
C SER A 68 4.24 5.95 10.04
N ARG A 69 3.29 5.93 9.08
CA ARG A 69 2.82 4.72 8.37
C ARG A 69 2.26 3.64 9.29
N TYR A 70 1.96 4.00 10.55
CA TYR A 70 1.27 3.12 11.49
C TYR A 70 -0.11 2.76 10.95
N ARG A 71 -0.52 1.50 11.14
CA ARG A 71 -1.73 0.93 10.53
C ARG A 71 -2.65 0.34 11.59
N VAL A 72 -3.92 0.65 11.45
CA VAL A 72 -5.02 -0.01 12.17
C VAL A 72 -5.83 -0.81 11.14
N TYR A 73 -6.06 -2.07 11.45
CA TYR A 73 -6.86 -2.97 10.61
C TYR A 73 -8.17 -3.32 11.30
N TRP A 74 -9.27 -3.27 10.55
CA TRP A 74 -10.58 -3.69 11.01
C TRP A 74 -11.23 -4.65 10.03
N ALA A 75 -11.72 -5.78 10.51
CA ALA A 75 -12.36 -6.80 9.68
C ALA A 75 -13.88 -6.70 9.79
N SER A 76 -14.57 -6.79 8.66
CA SER A 76 -16.04 -6.77 8.60
C SER A 76 -16.55 -7.76 7.55
N LEU A 77 -17.84 -8.11 7.64
CA LEU A 77 -18.51 -8.97 6.65
C LEU A 77 -19.18 -8.16 5.53
N SER A 78 -19.12 -6.83 5.57
CA SER A 78 -19.72 -5.94 4.57
C SER A 78 -18.90 -4.67 4.39
N ASP A 79 -18.99 -4.06 3.22
CA ASP A 79 -18.40 -2.75 2.86
C ASP A 79 -19.46 -1.65 2.78
N ASN A 80 -20.60 -1.83 3.46
CA ASN A 80 -21.62 -0.80 3.53
C ASN A 80 -21.13 0.40 4.38
N GLN A 81 -21.87 1.51 4.30
CA GLN A 81 -21.53 2.74 5.00
C GLN A 81 -21.33 2.56 6.51
N GLY A 82 -22.16 1.72 7.16
CA GLY A 82 -22.06 1.46 8.59
C GLY A 82 -20.73 0.78 8.97
N ALA A 83 -20.37 -0.28 8.25
CA ALA A 83 -19.11 -0.97 8.46
C ALA A 83 -17.88 -0.09 8.18
N VAL A 84 -17.96 0.78 7.17
CA VAL A 84 -16.91 1.77 6.86
C VAL A 84 -16.77 2.77 8.00
N PHE A 85 -17.86 3.31 8.53
CA PHE A 85 -17.81 4.28 9.63
C PHE A 85 -17.28 3.67 10.93
N GLU A 86 -17.70 2.45 11.26
CA GLU A 86 -17.16 1.71 12.40
C GLU A 86 -15.64 1.51 12.26
N ALA A 87 -15.17 1.10 11.07
CA ALA A 87 -13.74 0.94 10.83
C ALA A 87 -12.94 2.25 10.98
N ILE A 88 -13.50 3.37 10.53
CA ILE A 88 -12.89 4.70 10.68
C ILE A 88 -12.86 5.09 12.16
N GLU A 89 -13.96 4.91 12.89
CA GLU A 89 -14.05 5.20 14.32
C GLU A 89 -13.00 4.40 15.10
N GLN A 90 -12.87 3.10 14.83
CA GLN A 90 -11.83 2.25 15.42
C GLN A 90 -10.41 2.75 15.10
N GLY A 91 -10.17 3.20 13.87
CA GLY A 91 -8.90 3.81 13.48
C GLY A 91 -8.58 5.07 14.32
N ILE A 92 -9.56 5.98 14.42
CA ILE A 92 -9.45 7.23 15.18
C ILE A 92 -9.24 6.95 16.67
N GLU A 93 -10.01 6.04 17.26
CA GLU A 93 -9.91 5.69 18.68
C GLU A 93 -8.52 5.11 19.00
N GLN A 94 -8.02 4.20 18.18
CA GLN A 94 -6.70 3.57 18.39
C GLN A 94 -5.52 4.52 18.22
N THR A 95 -5.66 5.57 17.41
CA THR A 95 -4.62 6.60 17.26
C THR A 95 -4.83 7.80 18.19
N GLY A 96 -5.78 7.72 19.12
CA GLY A 96 -6.08 8.81 20.06
C GLY A 96 -6.65 10.06 19.41
N GLY A 97 -7.21 9.93 18.20
CA GLY A 97 -7.86 11.01 17.46
C GLY A 97 -6.91 11.91 16.65
N VAL A 98 -5.61 11.64 16.65
CA VAL A 98 -4.61 12.46 15.93
C VAL A 98 -3.82 11.58 14.96
N ALA A 99 -3.53 12.12 13.78
CA ALA A 99 -2.85 11.38 12.71
C ALA A 99 -1.31 11.48 12.78
N GLU A 100 -0.70 11.19 13.93
CA GLU A 100 0.75 11.36 14.20
C GLU A 100 1.70 10.29 13.64
#